data_AF-R7MYT6-F1
#
_entry.id   AF-R7MYT6-F1
#
_cell.length_a   1.000
_cell.length_b   1.000
_cell.length_c   1.000
_cell.angle_alpha   90.00
_cell.angle_beta   90.00
_cell.angle_gamma   90.00
#
_symmetry.space_group_name_H-M   'P 1'
#
loop_
_entity.id
_entity.type
_entity.pdbx_description
1 polymer ?
#
loop_
_entity_poly.entity_id
_entity_poly.type
_entity_poly.pdbx_seq_one_letter_code
_entity_poly.pdbx_strand_id
1 'polypeptide(L)'
;MISSQKGIEFTNSDYDKIKKVYTIWICMEAPQGKSAINCYQLKEQHLLHRYKEPCQNYDLMGIIFVYLGNSQSQRPADKSA
;
A
#
# COMPACT_ATOMS: atom_id res chain seq x y z
N MET A 1 -2.26 6.09 10.05
CA MET A 1 -3.51 5.30 9.83
C MET A 1 -4.66 6.28 9.53
N ILE A 2 -5.80 5.86 8.98
CA ILE A 2 -6.94 6.79 8.74
C ILE A 2 -7.35 7.52 10.03
N SER A 3 -7.43 6.81 11.16
CA SER A 3 -7.80 7.41 12.45
C SER A 3 -6.84 8.49 12.94
N SER A 4 -5.56 8.45 12.53
CA SER A 4 -4.57 9.46 12.93
C SER A 4 -4.74 10.80 12.22
N GLN A 5 -5.68 10.92 11.27
CA GLN A 5 -6.04 12.18 10.62
C GLN A 5 -7.00 13.04 11.46
N LYS A 6 -7.73 12.47 12.43
CA LYS A 6 -8.70 13.21 13.24
C LYS A 6 -7.98 14.24 14.13
N GLY A 7 -8.37 15.50 14.01
CA GLY A 7 -7.72 16.64 14.67
C GLY A 7 -6.57 17.26 13.87
N ILE A 8 -6.19 16.69 12.72
CA ILE A 8 -5.17 17.22 11.81
C ILE A 8 -5.80 17.61 10.47
N GLU A 9 -6.39 16.64 9.78
CA GLU A 9 -6.98 16.83 8.45
C GLU A 9 -8.47 17.15 8.50
N PHE A 10 -9.16 16.69 9.55
CA PHE A 10 -10.57 16.96 9.78
C PHE A 10 -10.88 17.03 11.28
N THR A 11 -11.91 17.79 11.65
CA THR A 11 -12.32 17.98 13.05
C THR A 11 -13.79 17.59 13.24
N ASN A 12 -14.18 17.33 14.49
CA ASN A 12 -15.55 16.93 14.85
C ASN A 12 -16.08 15.76 14.00
N SER A 13 -17.14 16.00 13.23
CA SER A 13 -17.88 15.03 12.42
C SER A 13 -17.62 15.18 10.91
N ASP A 14 -16.63 15.99 10.50
CA ASP A 14 -16.31 16.25 9.08
C ASP A 14 -15.57 15.08 8.42
N TYR A 15 -16.13 13.87 8.50
CA TYR A 15 -15.54 12.65 7.94
C TYR A 15 -15.46 12.68 6.40
N ASP A 16 -16.24 13.53 5.74
CA ASP A 16 -16.15 13.78 4.29
C ASP A 16 -14.79 14.35 3.85
N LYS A 17 -14.00 14.87 4.80
CA LYS A 17 -12.64 15.39 4.55
C LYS A 17 -11.55 14.34 4.75
N ILE A 18 -11.89 13.08 5.05
CA ILE A 18 -10.89 12.01 5.14
C ILE A 18 -10.14 11.90 3.82
N LYS A 19 -8.81 11.95 3.89
CA LYS A 19 -7.95 11.71 2.75
C LYS A 19 -7.61 10.23 2.64
N LYS A 20 -7.45 9.76 1.40
CA LYS A 20 -6.94 8.42 1.13
C LYS A 20 -5.53 8.25 1.73
N VAL A 21 -5.34 7.18 2.49
CA VAL A 21 -4.05 6.86 3.13
C VAL A 21 -3.37 5.73 2.39
N TYR A 22 -2.10 5.94 2.05
CA TYR A 22 -1.20 4.88 1.59
C TYR A 22 -0.25 4.46 2.71
N THR A 23 -0.18 3.16 2.95
CA THR A 23 0.82 2.56 3.84
C THR A 23 1.80 1.78 2.99
N ILE A 24 3.08 2.11 3.06
CA ILE A 24 4.13 1.44 2.29
C ILE A 24 5.01 0.64 3.27
N TRP A 25 5.09 -0.67 3.06
CA TRP A 25 5.98 -1.55 3.81
C TRP A 25 7.12 -2.00 2.90
N ILE A 26 8.35 -1.76 3.34
CA ILE A 26 9.56 -2.19 2.64
C ILE A 26 10.07 -3.44 3.33
N CYS A 27 10.03 -4.55 2.63
CA CYS A 27 10.54 -5.84 3.08
C CYS A 27 11.92 -6.07 2.46
N MET A 28 12.95 -6.03 3.31
CA MET A 28 14.34 -6.24 2.89
C MET A 28 14.62 -7.67 2.43
N GLU A 29 13.75 -8.61 2.79
CA GLU A 29 13.83 -10.03 2.42
C GLU A 29 12.63 -10.40 1.56
N ALA A 30 12.86 -10.56 0.25
CA ALA A 30 11.81 -11.06 -0.63
C ALA A 30 11.58 -12.57 -0.45
N PRO A 31 10.32 -13.02 -0.34
CA PRO A 31 10.01 -14.44 -0.47
C PRO A 31 10.42 -14.88 -1.88
N GLN A 32 11.33 -15.85 -1.98
CA GLN A 32 11.94 -16.35 -3.24
C GLN A 32 13.05 -15.47 -3.84
N GLY A 33 13.56 -14.47 -3.10
CA GLY A 33 14.74 -13.70 -3.49
C GLY A 33 14.56 -12.80 -4.72
N LYS A 34 13.35 -12.69 -5.28
CA LYS A 34 13.01 -11.80 -6.39
C LYS A 34 12.26 -10.58 -5.88
N SER A 35 12.61 -9.41 -6.39
CA SER A 35 11.86 -8.20 -6.08
C SER A 35 10.42 -8.29 -6.55
N ALA A 36 9.49 -7.76 -5.76
CA ALA A 36 8.08 -7.75 -6.08
C ALA A 36 7.40 -6.52 -5.48
N ILE A 37 6.30 -6.07 -6.10
CA ILE A 37 5.44 -5.04 -5.54
C ILE A 37 4.02 -5.58 -5.51
N ASN A 38 3.44 -5.67 -4.32
CA ASN A 38 2.04 -6.06 -4.15
C ASN A 38 1.25 -4.84 -3.68
N CYS A 39 0.18 -4.52 -4.40
CA CYS A 39 -0.73 -3.43 -4.08
C CYS A 39 -2.08 -4.00 -3.64
N TYR A 40 -2.49 -3.69 -2.42
CA TYR A 40 -3.77 -4.05 -1.85
C TYR A 40 -4.62 -2.79 -1.70
N GLN A 41 -5.82 -2.83 -2.26
CA GLN A 41 -6.76 -1.72 -2.31
C GLN A 41 -8.17 -2.23 -2.05
N LEU A 42 -9.03 -1.36 -1.52
CA LEU A 42 -10.44 -1.67 -1.31
C LEU A 42 -11.18 -1.64 -2.65
N LYS A 43 -11.97 -2.69 -2.92
CA LYS A 43 -12.87 -2.77 -4.06
C LYS A 43 -14.23 -3.20 -3.58
N GLU A 44 -15.25 -2.43 -3.91
CA GLU A 44 -16.63 -2.78 -3.66
C GLU A 44 -17.03 -4.02 -4.49
N GLN A 45 -17.73 -4.96 -3.88
CA GLN A 45 -18.35 -6.11 -4.53
C GLN A 45 -19.84 -6.13 -4.18
N HIS A 46 -20.71 -6.17 -5.19
CA HIS A 46 -22.16 -6.18 -4.99
C HIS A 46 -22.68 -7.62 -4.92
N LEU A 47 -23.10 -8.05 -3.73
CA LEU A 47 -23.63 -9.40 -3.51
C LEU A 47 -25.16 -9.45 -3.59
N LEU A 48 -25.86 -8.37 -3.20
CA LEU A 48 -27.31 -8.28 -3.22
C LEU A 48 -27.77 -6.81 -3.22
N HIS A 49 -28.70 -6.45 -4.11
CA HIS A 49 -29.15 -5.07 -4.39
C HIS A 49 -28.02 -4.14 -4.90
N ARG A 50 -28.30 -3.37 -5.97
CA ARG A 50 -27.28 -2.65 -6.75
C ARG A 50 -27.09 -1.19 -6.32
N TYR A 51 -27.09 -0.91 -5.02
CA TYR A 51 -26.61 0.39 -4.59
C TYR A 51 -25.12 0.49 -4.92
N LYS A 52 -24.72 1.60 -5.52
CA LYS A 52 -23.34 1.87 -5.93
C LYS A 52 -22.82 3.05 -5.11
N GLU A 53 -21.93 2.75 -4.19
CA GLU A 53 -21.28 3.77 -3.37
C GLU A 53 -20.26 4.55 -4.24
N PRO A 54 -20.22 5.89 -4.17
CA PRO A 54 -19.10 6.66 -4.69
C PRO A 54 -17.73 6.11 -4.24
N CYS A 55 -16.83 5.87 -5.19
CA CYS A 55 -15.51 5.27 -4.92
C CYS A 55 -14.74 5.99 -3.80
N GLN A 56 -14.79 7.32 -3.80
CA GLN A 56 -14.13 8.16 -2.79
C GLN A 56 -14.58 7.89 -1.35
N ASN A 57 -15.77 7.30 -1.16
CA ASN A 57 -16.33 7.04 0.16
C ASN A 57 -15.84 5.70 0.76
N TYR A 58 -15.42 4.74 -0.06
CA TYR A 58 -14.91 3.44 0.41
C TYR A 58 -13.42 3.19 0.11
N ASP A 59 -12.86 3.79 -0.93
CA ASP A 59 -11.46 3.62 -1.35
C ASP A 59 -10.51 4.54 -0.57
N LEU A 60 -10.57 4.45 0.76
CA LEU A 60 -9.83 5.32 1.67
C LEU A 60 -8.46 4.74 2.09
N MET A 61 -8.18 3.47 1.80
CA MET A 61 -6.93 2.80 2.18
C MET A 61 -6.27 2.07 1.02
N GLY A 62 -4.94 2.22 0.93
CA GLY A 62 -4.07 1.38 0.11
C GLY A 62 -2.87 0.87 0.92
N ILE A 63 -2.51 -0.39 0.72
CA ILE A 63 -1.32 -1.01 1.31
C ILE A 63 -0.41 -1.44 0.17
N ILE A 64 0.84 -0.99 0.20
CA ILE A 64 1.85 -1.32 -0.80
C ILE A 64 2.96 -2.08 -0.08
N PHE A 65 3.21 -3.31 -0.51
CA PHE A 65 4.39 -4.06 -0.11
C PHE A 65 5.44 -3.94 -1.21
N VAL A 66 6.63 -3.53 -0.83
CA VAL A 66 7.82 -3.50 -1.68
C VAL A 66 8.78 -4.55 -1.14
N TYR A 67 8.98 -5.62 -1.90
CA TYR A 67 9.95 -6.67 -1.59
C TYR A 67 11.24 -6.40 -2.34
N LEU A 68 12.35 -6.36 -1.61
CA LEU A 68 13.69 -6.26 -2.19
C LEU A 68 14.25 -7.67 -2.38
N GLY A 69 14.45 -8.03 -3.65
CA GLY A 69 15.14 -9.27 -4.00
C GLY A 69 16.64 -9.18 -3.79
N ASN A 70 17.26 -10.34 -3.59
CA ASN A 70 18.70 -10.44 -3.56
C ASN A 70 19.19 -10.49 -4.99
N SER A 71 19.38 -9.32 -5.62
CA SER A 71 20.28 -9.24 -6.76
C SER A 71 21.68 -9.54 -6.23
N GLN A 72 22.07 -10.82 -6.27
CA GLN A 72 23.48 -11.18 -6.38
C GLN A 72 23.97 -10.59 -7.70
N SER A 73 24.19 -9.28 -7.72
CA SER A 73 25.01 -8.66 -8.73
C SER A 73 26.35 -9.35 -8.60
N GLN A 74 26.67 -10.16 -9.59
CA GLN A 74 27.99 -10.69 -9.84
C GLN A 74 28.97 -9.53 -9.75
N ARG A 75 29.57 -9.28 -8.58
CA ARG A 75 30.88 -8.63 -8.58
C ARG A 75 31.82 -9.70 -9.13
N PRO A 76 32.40 -9.54 -10.33
CA PRO A 76 33.50 -10.40 -10.70
C PRO A 76 34.53 -10.28 -9.57
N ALA A 77 34.91 -11.42 -8.99
CA ALA A 77 36.01 -11.47 -8.05
C ALA A 77 37.20 -10.80 -8.74
N ASP A 78 37.70 -9.74 -8.12
CA ASP A 78 38.90 -9.05 -8.54
C ASP A 78 40.03 -10.10 -8.59
N LYS A 79 40.39 -10.53 -9.81
CA LYS A 79 41.55 -11.39 -10.01
C LYS A 79 42.75 -10.46 -9.88
N SER A 80 43.29 -10.37 -8.67
CA SER A 80 44.62 -9.83 -8.43
C SER A 80 45.62 -10.58 -9.31
N ALA A 81 46.24 -9.84 -10.23
CA ALA A 81 47.46 -10.21 -10.93
C ALA A 81 48.57 -9.25 -10.48
#